data_AF-A0A0F9B4S1-F1
#
_entry.id   AF-A0A0F9B4S1-F1
#
_cell.length_a   1.000
_cell.length_b   1.000
_cell.length_c   1.000
_cell.angle_alpha   90.00
_cell.angle_beta   90.00
_cell.angle_gamma   90.00
#
_symmetry.space_group_name_H-M   'P 1'
#
loop_
_entity.id
_entity.type
_entity.pdbx_description
1 polymer ?
#
loop_
_entity_poly.entity_id
_entity_poly.type
_entity_poly.pdbx_seq_one_letter_code
_entity_poly.pdbx_strand_id
1 'polypeptide(L)'
;MPPQEFKPKPANLQTGASNAVSDKDLAIKEIIRSRVKTFNPFRRDRIMEWNANIAYLAGQQHVGMRGGHLVARPKTPFQSTVNKIAPAVRNDVAMATKVPPKFDVVPDTTDSNDKSTAIAGNKMAGYLRRINNFDSQRGRVIIWYDIASIAWRKQYWDPFYKVIGHNPEPEEEGHDPETKPGAPIYQGEAISKHTPTNELIWDWRLDTDHLPWMIHPRKMRLSEIKIRFGEEKALLIPQSEFIDPGTSLETRFEIKIFSDFTRFTNDIAGTTVQPNIEEMGEDDKEI
;
A
#
# COMPACT_ATOMS: atom_id res chain seq x y z
N MET A 1 -14.71 -15.49 39.62
CA MET A 1 -13.57 -14.55 39.62
C MET A 1 -13.58 -13.79 38.30
N PRO A 2 -13.58 -12.45 38.30
CA PRO A 2 -13.48 -11.68 37.07
C PRO A 2 -12.06 -11.83 36.46
N PRO A 3 -11.89 -11.66 35.13
CA PRO A 3 -10.59 -11.69 34.48
C PRO A 3 -9.72 -10.56 35.02
N GLN A 4 -8.52 -10.89 35.51
CA GLN A 4 -7.54 -9.87 35.91
C GLN A 4 -7.10 -9.09 34.67
N GLU A 5 -7.42 -7.79 34.64
CA GLU A 5 -6.85 -6.85 33.69
C GLU A 5 -5.32 -6.80 33.86
N PHE A 6 -4.60 -7.27 32.85
CA PHE A 6 -3.15 -7.20 32.79
C PHE A 6 -2.74 -5.73 32.62
N LYS A 7 -2.37 -5.06 33.71
CA LYS A 7 -1.75 -3.73 33.64
C LYS A 7 -0.29 -3.91 33.23
N PRO A 8 0.14 -3.47 32.03
CA PRO A 8 1.54 -3.58 31.65
C PRO A 8 2.40 -2.76 32.61
N LYS A 9 3.40 -3.42 33.20
CA LYS A 9 4.40 -2.79 34.05
C LYS A 9 5.15 -1.75 33.21
N PRO A 10 5.26 -0.48 33.63
CA PRO A 10 6.00 0.52 32.85
C PRO A 10 7.46 0.06 32.75
N ALA A 11 7.91 -0.18 31.52
CA ALA A 11 9.31 -0.49 31.26
C ALA A 11 10.17 0.70 31.69
N ASN A 12 11.14 0.46 32.57
CA ASN A 12 12.18 1.44 32.88
C ASN A 12 13.00 1.68 31.61
N LEU A 13 12.69 2.76 30.89
CA LEU A 13 13.46 3.28 29.78
C LEU A 13 14.79 3.81 30.33
N GLN A 14 15.86 3.05 30.14
CA GLN A 14 17.22 3.53 30.33
C GLN A 14 17.48 4.68 29.34
N THR A 15 17.54 5.90 29.87
CA THR A 15 17.98 7.12 29.18
C THR A 15 19.49 7.04 28.98
N GLY A 16 19.94 6.52 27.83
CA GLY A 16 21.38 6.24 27.64
C GLY A 16 21.87 6.11 26.21
N ALA A 17 21.18 6.69 25.23
CA ALA A 17 21.73 7.01 23.91
C ALA A 17 20.82 8.08 23.31
N SER A 18 21.36 9.20 22.82
CA SER A 18 20.56 10.10 22.01
C SER A 18 20.13 9.32 20.77
N ASN A 19 18.86 8.93 20.69
CA ASN A 19 18.25 8.32 19.51
C ASN A 19 18.21 9.38 18.39
N ALA A 20 19.39 9.73 17.87
CA ALA A 20 19.53 10.67 16.79
C ALA A 20 18.97 10.03 15.53
N VAL A 21 18.09 10.75 14.85
CA VAL A 21 17.59 10.39 13.54
C VAL A 21 18.78 10.25 12.58
N SER A 22 18.83 9.17 11.81
CA SER A 22 19.91 8.95 10.85
C SER A 22 19.88 9.99 9.72
N ASP A 23 21.04 10.42 9.24
CA ASP A 23 21.16 11.31 8.07
C ASP A 23 20.41 10.75 6.84
N LYS A 24 20.38 9.42 6.69
CA LYS A 24 19.63 8.75 5.62
C LYS A 24 18.13 9.05 5.72
N ASP A 25 17.57 9.08 6.93
CA ASP A 25 16.15 9.36 7.13
C ASP A 25 15.81 10.82 6.85
N LEU A 26 16.70 11.74 7.20
CA LEU A 26 16.55 13.15 6.89
C LEU A 26 16.61 13.40 5.38
N ALA A 27 17.56 12.76 4.69
CA ALA A 27 17.66 12.82 3.24
C ALA A 27 16.39 12.28 2.56
N ILE A 28 15.90 11.13 3.04
CA ILE A 28 14.66 10.52 2.57
C ILE A 28 13.46 11.46 2.80
N LYS A 29 13.35 12.09 3.97
CA LYS A 29 12.29 13.07 4.29
C LYS A 29 12.30 14.26 3.32
N GLU A 30 13.48 14.75 2.95
CA GLU A 30 13.59 15.85 1.98
C GLU A 30 13.24 15.41 0.56
N ILE A 31 13.60 14.19 0.17
CA ILE A 31 13.17 13.59 -1.10
C ILE A 31 11.63 13.52 -1.16
N ILE A 32 10.95 13.04 -0.12
CA ILE A 32 9.47 13.08 -0.08
C ILE A 32 8.98 14.50 -0.27
N ARG A 33 9.49 15.44 0.51
CA ARG A 33 9.00 16.82 0.54
C ARG A 33 9.12 17.46 -0.84
N SER A 34 10.26 17.29 -1.49
CA SER A 34 10.50 17.78 -2.85
C SER A 34 9.52 17.15 -3.85
N ARG A 35 9.33 15.82 -3.83
CA ARG A 35 8.37 15.14 -4.71
C ARG A 35 6.94 15.61 -4.46
N VAL A 36 6.47 15.57 -3.21
CA VAL A 36 5.11 15.99 -2.84
C VAL A 36 4.84 17.42 -3.31
N LYS A 37 5.80 18.34 -3.16
CA LYS A 37 5.67 19.72 -3.63
C LYS A 37 5.46 19.80 -5.14
N THR A 38 6.24 19.04 -5.93
CA THR A 38 6.12 19.01 -7.39
C THR A 38 4.76 18.49 -7.87
N PHE A 39 4.19 17.47 -7.21
CA PHE A 39 2.95 16.83 -7.67
C PHE A 39 1.67 17.39 -7.02
N ASN A 40 1.80 18.32 -6.07
CA ASN A 40 0.68 18.96 -5.40
C ASN A 40 -0.32 19.63 -6.37
N PRO A 41 0.09 20.35 -7.44
CA PRO A 41 -0.84 20.98 -8.36
C PRO A 41 -1.77 19.98 -9.07
N PHE A 42 -1.22 18.94 -9.70
CA PHE A 42 -2.01 17.87 -10.32
C PHE A 42 -2.97 17.21 -9.33
N ARG A 43 -2.48 16.94 -8.11
CA ARG A 43 -3.26 16.32 -7.06
C ARG A 43 -4.44 17.21 -6.63
N ARG A 44 -4.22 18.52 -6.50
CA ARG A 44 -5.27 19.48 -6.09
C ARG A 44 -6.45 19.47 -7.05
N ASP A 45 -6.19 19.46 -8.35
CA ASP A 45 -7.25 19.53 -9.35
C ASP A 45 -8.08 18.24 -9.38
N ARG A 46 -7.40 17.08 -9.34
CA ARG A 46 -8.07 15.77 -9.44
C ARG A 46 -8.71 15.28 -8.15
N ILE A 47 -8.14 15.60 -6.99
CA ILE A 47 -8.75 15.24 -5.69
C ILE A 47 -10.16 15.78 -5.56
N MET A 48 -10.42 16.98 -6.07
CA MET A 48 -11.73 17.60 -5.98
C MET A 48 -12.78 16.79 -6.76
N GLU A 49 -12.44 16.42 -7.99
CA GLU A 49 -13.27 15.57 -8.85
C GLU A 49 -13.50 14.20 -8.20
N TRP A 50 -12.44 13.54 -7.75
CA TRP A 50 -12.53 12.23 -7.11
C TRP A 50 -13.38 12.27 -5.84
N ASN A 51 -13.17 13.26 -4.97
CA ASN A 51 -13.95 13.38 -3.74
C ASN A 51 -15.42 13.68 -4.04
N ALA A 52 -15.73 14.48 -5.07
CA ALA A 52 -17.11 14.75 -5.47
C ALA A 52 -17.79 13.45 -5.94
N ASN A 53 -17.12 12.68 -6.79
CA ASN A 53 -17.60 11.39 -7.27
C ASN A 53 -17.83 10.39 -6.12
N ILE A 54 -16.93 10.35 -5.14
CA ILE A 54 -17.09 9.54 -3.92
C ILE A 54 -18.32 9.99 -3.11
N ALA A 55 -18.52 11.30 -2.95
CA ALA A 55 -19.68 11.83 -2.26
C ALA A 55 -20.99 11.41 -2.95
N TYR A 56 -21.05 11.51 -4.27
CA TYR A 56 -22.18 10.99 -5.04
C TYR A 56 -22.35 9.48 -4.87
N LEU A 57 -21.28 8.68 -4.91
CA LEU A 57 -21.37 7.24 -4.67
C LEU A 57 -21.92 6.92 -3.27
N ALA A 58 -21.55 7.72 -2.26
CA ALA A 58 -22.04 7.63 -0.88
C ALA A 58 -23.50 8.13 -0.71
N GLY A 59 -24.15 8.58 -1.78
CA GLY A 59 -25.51 9.10 -1.74
C GLY A 59 -25.62 10.56 -1.30
N GLN A 60 -24.50 11.28 -1.16
CA GLN A 60 -24.48 12.70 -0.85
C GLN A 60 -24.68 13.51 -2.12
N GLN A 61 -25.94 13.71 -2.49
CA GLN A 61 -26.33 14.36 -3.76
C GLN A 61 -26.31 15.90 -3.68
N HIS A 62 -26.27 16.45 -2.47
CA HIS A 62 -26.29 17.89 -2.22
C HIS A 62 -24.91 18.35 -1.74
N VAL A 63 -23.90 18.14 -2.56
CA VAL A 63 -22.54 18.65 -2.33
C VAL A 63 -22.16 19.62 -3.43
N GLY A 64 -21.34 20.60 -3.10
CA GLY A 64 -20.77 21.52 -4.08
C GLY A 64 -19.37 21.94 -3.70
N MET A 65 -18.68 22.54 -4.65
CA MET A 65 -17.33 23.05 -4.45
C MET A 65 -17.36 24.50 -3.96
N ARG A 66 -16.66 24.79 -2.87
CA ARG A 66 -16.38 26.17 -2.41
C ARG A 66 -14.96 26.26 -1.88
N GLY A 67 -14.15 27.14 -2.46
CA GLY A 67 -12.76 27.36 -2.02
C GLY A 67 -11.89 26.10 -2.08
N GLY A 68 -12.13 25.19 -3.04
CA GLY A 68 -11.40 23.93 -3.15
C GLY A 68 -11.83 22.83 -2.19
N HIS A 69 -12.87 23.07 -1.38
CA HIS A 69 -13.44 22.07 -0.48
C HIS A 69 -14.84 21.65 -0.92
N LEU A 70 -15.18 20.39 -0.64
CA LEU A 70 -16.56 19.92 -0.72
C LEU A 70 -17.34 20.48 0.45
N VAL A 71 -18.44 21.15 0.16
CA VAL A 71 -19.35 21.73 1.14
C VAL A 71 -20.73 21.17 0.88
N ALA A 72 -21.41 20.78 1.96
CA ALA A 72 -22.82 20.40 1.90
C ALA A 72 -23.65 21.61 1.44
N ARG A 73 -24.47 21.42 0.42
CA ARG A 73 -25.46 22.41 -0.01
C ARG A 73 -26.77 22.13 0.72
N PRO A 74 -27.46 23.17 1.23
CA PRO A 74 -28.77 22.99 1.80
C PRO A 74 -29.70 22.40 0.74
N LYS A 75 -30.48 21.38 1.13
CA LYS A 75 -31.50 20.79 0.26
C LYS A 75 -32.61 21.81 0.07
N THR A 76 -32.66 22.44 -1.09
CA THR A 76 -33.78 23.32 -1.44
C THR A 76 -34.94 22.48 -1.98
N PRO A 77 -36.20 22.81 -1.64
CA PRO A 77 -37.36 21.99 -2.00
C PRO A 77 -37.60 21.88 -3.52
N PHE A 78 -37.01 22.76 -4.33
CA PHE A 78 -37.21 22.83 -5.78
C PHE A 78 -36.05 22.26 -6.60
N GLN A 79 -34.98 21.78 -5.97
CA GLN A 79 -33.83 21.18 -6.68
C GLN A 79 -33.81 19.67 -6.50
N SER A 80 -34.21 18.95 -7.55
CA SER A 80 -33.97 17.51 -7.66
C SER A 80 -32.59 17.25 -8.25
N THR A 81 -31.67 16.71 -7.45
CA THR A 81 -30.41 16.16 -7.98
C THR A 81 -30.60 14.69 -8.31
N VAL A 82 -30.29 14.29 -9.55
CA VAL A 82 -30.33 12.88 -9.96
C VAL A 82 -28.92 12.32 -9.96
N ASN A 83 -28.65 11.33 -9.10
CA ASN A 83 -27.35 10.66 -9.04
C ASN A 83 -27.24 9.57 -10.12
N LYS A 84 -26.46 9.84 -11.16
CA LYS A 84 -26.15 8.88 -12.22
C LYS A 84 -24.90 8.03 -11.94
N ILE A 85 -24.03 8.48 -11.03
CA ILE A 85 -22.75 7.82 -10.73
C ILE A 85 -22.98 6.51 -9.98
N ALA A 86 -23.76 6.54 -8.88
CA ALA A 86 -23.93 5.36 -8.04
C ALA A 86 -24.55 4.15 -8.78
N PRO A 87 -25.60 4.31 -9.61
CA PRO A 87 -26.14 3.19 -10.38
C PRO A 87 -25.14 2.62 -11.39
N ALA A 88 -24.41 3.48 -12.11
CA ALA A 88 -23.41 3.07 -13.10
C ALA A 88 -22.28 2.25 -12.44
N VAL A 89 -21.63 2.80 -11.41
CA VAL A 89 -20.55 2.12 -10.68
C VAL A 89 -21.01 0.79 -10.08
N ARG A 90 -22.23 0.73 -9.53
CA ARG A 90 -22.76 -0.55 -8.99
C ARG A 90 -22.98 -1.59 -10.07
N ASN A 91 -23.46 -1.19 -11.23
CA ASN A 91 -23.63 -2.08 -12.37
C ASN A 91 -22.28 -2.60 -12.87
N ASP A 92 -21.30 -1.72 -13.01
CA ASP A 92 -19.96 -2.09 -13.49
C ASP A 92 -19.25 -3.02 -12.50
N VAL A 93 -19.35 -2.75 -11.20
CA VAL A 93 -18.89 -3.67 -10.15
C VAL A 93 -19.61 -5.02 -10.25
N ALA A 94 -20.93 -5.04 -10.39
CA ALA A 94 -21.69 -6.29 -10.49
C ALA A 94 -21.27 -7.11 -11.72
N MET A 95 -21.12 -6.45 -12.88
CA MET A 95 -20.70 -7.08 -14.13
C MET A 95 -19.28 -7.60 -14.07
N ALA A 96 -18.34 -6.77 -13.60
CA ALA A 96 -16.94 -7.14 -13.50
C ALA A 96 -16.74 -8.24 -12.45
N THR A 97 -17.45 -8.21 -11.33
CA THR A 97 -17.30 -9.23 -10.27
C THR A 97 -18.07 -10.53 -10.53
N LYS A 98 -18.94 -10.57 -11.55
CA LYS A 98 -19.74 -11.75 -11.91
C LYS A 98 -18.87 -12.99 -12.16
N VAL A 99 -17.75 -12.82 -12.87
CA VAL A 99 -16.81 -13.90 -13.14
C VAL A 99 -15.52 -13.63 -12.36
N PRO A 100 -15.16 -14.48 -11.39
CA PRO A 100 -13.89 -14.35 -10.69
C PRO A 100 -12.73 -14.56 -11.67
N PRO A 101 -11.64 -13.76 -11.61
CA PRO A 101 -10.45 -14.05 -12.40
C PRO A 101 -9.85 -15.38 -11.95
N LYS A 102 -9.27 -16.13 -12.88
CA LYS A 102 -8.49 -17.33 -12.58
C LYS A 102 -7.01 -16.97 -12.60
N PHE A 103 -6.29 -17.49 -11.61
CA PHE A 103 -4.84 -17.34 -11.51
C PHE A 103 -4.25 -18.71 -11.72
N ASP A 104 -3.87 -18.99 -12.95
CA ASP A 104 -3.33 -20.28 -13.33
C ASP A 104 -1.82 -20.11 -13.58
N VAL A 105 -1.02 -20.89 -12.85
CA VAL A 105 0.42 -21.01 -13.05
C VAL A 105 0.64 -22.12 -14.08
N VAL A 106 1.21 -21.75 -15.23
CA VAL A 106 1.52 -22.65 -16.33
C VAL A 106 3.00 -23.03 -16.24
N PRO A 107 3.37 -24.32 -16.35
CA PRO A 107 4.77 -24.71 -16.37
C PRO A 107 5.44 -24.17 -17.65
N ASP A 108 6.70 -23.77 -17.54
CA ASP A 108 7.47 -23.26 -18.67
C ASP A 108 7.79 -24.39 -19.68
N THR A 109 8.14 -25.57 -19.16
CA THR A 109 8.43 -26.76 -19.98
C THR A 109 7.50 -27.95 -19.66
N THR A 110 7.66 -29.03 -20.43
CA THR A 110 6.94 -30.30 -20.18
C THR A 110 7.59 -31.19 -19.13
N ASP A 111 8.70 -30.77 -18.53
CA ASP A 111 9.44 -31.57 -17.56
C ASP A 111 8.61 -31.83 -16.30
N SER A 112 8.85 -32.98 -15.66
CA SER A 112 8.11 -33.38 -14.46
C SER A 112 8.29 -32.39 -13.32
N ASN A 113 9.48 -31.80 -13.20
CA ASN A 113 9.80 -30.83 -12.17
C ASN A 113 8.99 -29.55 -12.36
N ASP A 114 8.97 -28.98 -13.56
CA ASP A 114 8.20 -27.76 -13.85
C ASP A 114 6.71 -27.96 -13.66
N LYS A 115 6.18 -29.12 -14.08
CA LYS A 115 4.79 -29.51 -13.80
C LYS A 115 4.50 -29.55 -12.30
N SER A 116 5.39 -30.13 -11.50
CA SER A 116 5.22 -30.20 -10.04
C SER A 116 5.28 -28.80 -9.39
N THR A 117 6.18 -27.94 -9.87
CA THR A 117 6.33 -26.55 -9.43
C THR A 117 5.08 -25.73 -9.78
N ALA A 118 4.55 -25.87 -11.00
CA ALA A 118 3.31 -25.21 -11.40
C ALA A 118 2.11 -25.67 -10.55
N ILE A 119 2.01 -26.96 -10.20
CA ILE A 119 0.97 -27.45 -9.29
C ILE A 119 1.10 -26.80 -7.91
N ALA A 120 2.32 -26.70 -7.37
CA ALA A 120 2.57 -26.01 -6.10
C ALA A 120 2.24 -24.50 -6.20
N GLY A 121 2.62 -23.84 -7.29
CA GLY A 121 2.32 -22.45 -7.59
C GLY A 121 0.81 -22.17 -7.64
N ASN A 122 0.03 -23.04 -8.28
CA ASN A 122 -1.43 -22.95 -8.31
C ASN A 122 -2.05 -23.05 -6.90
N LYS A 123 -1.55 -23.96 -6.07
CA LYS A 123 -1.98 -24.08 -4.67
C LYS A 123 -1.65 -22.80 -3.88
N MET A 124 -0.45 -22.25 -4.08
CA MET A 124 -0.01 -21.01 -3.44
C MET A 124 -0.84 -19.80 -3.90
N ALA A 125 -1.09 -19.65 -5.21
CA ALA A 125 -1.93 -18.60 -5.76
C ALA A 125 -3.36 -18.68 -5.19
N GLY A 126 -3.92 -19.89 -5.09
CA GLY A 126 -5.20 -20.14 -4.44
C GLY A 126 -5.21 -19.76 -2.96
N TYR A 127 -4.14 -20.07 -2.22
CA TYR A 127 -3.97 -19.64 -0.83
C TYR A 127 -3.92 -18.11 -0.72
N LEU A 128 -3.02 -17.46 -1.46
CA LEU A 128 -2.83 -16.02 -1.47
C LEU A 128 -4.13 -15.28 -1.82
N ARG A 129 -4.91 -15.78 -2.78
CA ARG A 129 -6.22 -15.22 -3.14
C ARG A 129 -7.17 -15.20 -1.95
N ARG A 130 -7.25 -16.31 -1.20
CA ARG A 130 -8.13 -16.46 -0.04
C ARG A 130 -7.70 -15.55 1.11
N ILE A 131 -6.45 -15.63 1.52
CA ILE A 131 -5.97 -14.85 2.69
C ILE A 131 -6.02 -13.34 2.45
N ASN A 132 -5.83 -12.90 1.21
CA ASN A 132 -5.84 -11.49 0.85
C ASN A 132 -7.24 -10.92 0.60
N ASN A 133 -8.31 -11.72 0.74
CA ASN A 133 -9.67 -11.32 0.40
C ASN A 133 -9.74 -10.70 -1.02
N PHE A 134 -9.04 -11.32 -1.98
CA PHE A 134 -8.82 -10.75 -3.31
C PHE A 134 -10.12 -10.29 -3.96
N ASP A 135 -11.16 -11.12 -3.92
CA ASP A 135 -12.45 -10.85 -4.58
C ASP A 135 -13.18 -9.66 -3.94
N SER A 136 -13.08 -9.51 -2.61
CA SER A 136 -13.62 -8.35 -1.90
C SER A 136 -12.85 -7.06 -2.26
N GLN A 137 -11.52 -7.15 -2.35
CA GLN A 137 -10.69 -6.00 -2.75
C GLN A 137 -10.91 -5.61 -4.20
N ARG A 138 -11.15 -6.58 -5.09
CA ARG A 138 -11.41 -6.36 -6.51
C ARG A 138 -12.58 -5.41 -6.72
N GLY A 139 -13.69 -5.62 -6.03
CA GLY A 139 -14.84 -4.71 -6.09
C GLY A 139 -14.46 -3.26 -5.74
N ARG A 140 -13.63 -3.07 -4.73
CA ARG A 140 -13.14 -1.73 -4.33
C ARG A 140 -12.20 -1.12 -5.35
N VAL A 141 -11.33 -1.92 -5.97
CA VAL A 141 -10.44 -1.46 -7.05
C VAL A 141 -11.28 -1.01 -8.25
N ILE A 142 -12.32 -1.76 -8.64
CA ILE A 142 -13.24 -1.37 -9.72
C ILE A 142 -13.95 -0.06 -9.41
N ILE A 143 -14.47 0.11 -8.18
CA ILE A 143 -15.08 1.37 -7.74
C ILE A 143 -14.14 2.56 -7.94
N TRP A 144 -12.87 2.41 -7.54
CA TRP A 144 -11.87 3.46 -7.74
C TRP A 144 -11.56 3.71 -9.21
N TYR A 145 -11.54 2.65 -10.02
CA TYR A 145 -11.32 2.75 -11.45
C TYR A 145 -12.45 3.52 -12.12
N ASP A 146 -13.71 3.23 -11.81
CA ASP A 146 -14.86 3.92 -12.41
C ASP A 146 -14.95 5.39 -11.98
N ILE A 147 -14.53 5.72 -10.75
CA ILE A 147 -14.58 7.09 -10.21
C ILE A 147 -13.39 7.95 -10.63
N ALA A 148 -12.20 7.36 -10.72
CA ALA A 148 -10.94 8.08 -10.88
C ALA A 148 -10.17 7.73 -12.16
N SER A 149 -10.69 6.82 -12.98
CA SER A 149 -10.05 6.22 -14.17
C SER A 149 -8.72 5.51 -13.88
N ILE A 150 -8.41 5.30 -12.59
CA ILE A 150 -7.21 4.63 -12.13
C ILE A 150 -7.48 4.05 -10.75
N ALA A 151 -6.95 2.85 -10.51
CA ALA A 151 -7.08 2.18 -9.23
C ALA A 151 -5.85 1.37 -8.92
N TRP A 152 -5.57 1.24 -7.62
CA TRP A 152 -4.34 0.66 -7.15
C TRP A 152 -4.62 -0.46 -6.16
N ARG A 153 -3.84 -1.53 -6.29
CA ARG A 153 -3.77 -2.59 -5.30
C ARG A 153 -2.31 -2.78 -4.91
N LYS A 154 -2.02 -2.54 -3.64
CA LYS A 154 -0.69 -2.73 -3.09
C LYS A 154 -0.58 -4.15 -2.56
N GLN A 155 0.46 -4.87 -2.98
CA GLN A 155 0.85 -6.15 -2.39
C GLN A 155 2.22 -5.99 -1.72
N TYR A 156 2.38 -6.47 -0.50
CA TYR A 156 3.64 -6.41 0.23
C TYR A 156 3.71 -7.50 1.30
N TRP A 157 4.91 -7.89 1.67
CA TRP A 157 5.16 -8.77 2.81
C TRP A 157 5.14 -7.96 4.10
N ASP A 158 4.30 -8.33 5.08
CA ASP A 158 4.33 -7.76 6.42
C ASP A 158 5.02 -8.76 7.37
N PRO A 159 6.29 -8.54 7.77
CA PRO A 159 6.99 -9.45 8.67
C PRO A 159 6.42 -9.43 10.10
N PHE A 160 5.59 -8.43 10.44
CA PHE A 160 5.01 -8.25 11.77
C PHE A 160 3.50 -8.54 11.80
N TYR A 161 3.01 -9.41 10.92
CA TYR A 161 1.57 -9.63 10.75
C TYR A 161 0.90 -10.21 12.00
N LYS A 162 1.47 -11.27 12.60
CA LYS A 162 0.90 -11.93 13.78
C LYS A 162 1.99 -12.43 14.71
N VAL A 163 1.83 -12.21 16.02
CA VAL A 163 2.67 -12.84 17.04
C VAL A 163 2.27 -14.30 17.19
N ILE A 164 3.22 -15.21 17.01
CA ILE A 164 3.02 -16.67 17.14
C ILE A 164 3.58 -17.24 18.44
N GLY A 165 4.44 -16.47 19.12
CA GLY A 165 5.04 -16.89 20.36
C GLY A 165 5.92 -15.79 20.93
N HIS A 166 6.63 -16.13 22.00
CA HIS A 166 7.67 -15.29 22.57
C HIS A 166 8.95 -16.12 22.62
N ASN A 167 10.10 -15.47 22.47
CA ASN A 167 11.39 -16.13 22.55
C ASN A 167 11.54 -16.73 23.96
N PRO A 168 11.80 -18.05 24.10
CA PRO A 168 11.98 -18.66 25.41
C PRO A 168 13.17 -18.03 26.16
N GLU A 169 13.14 -18.13 27.49
CA GLU A 169 14.33 -17.82 28.28
C GLU A 169 15.42 -18.85 27.95
N PRO A 170 16.69 -18.43 27.78
CA PRO A 170 17.78 -19.34 27.48
C PRO A 170 17.93 -20.34 28.62
N GLU A 171 17.97 -21.63 28.29
CA GLU A 171 18.11 -22.71 29.28
C GLU A 171 19.53 -22.79 29.88
N GLU A 172 20.53 -22.28 29.16
CA GLU A 172 21.94 -22.32 29.57
C GLU A 172 22.50 -20.91 29.81
N GLU A 173 23.15 -20.71 30.97
CA GLU A 173 23.93 -19.50 31.31
C GLU A 173 25.16 -19.40 30.37
N GLY A 174 24.99 -18.77 29.21
CA GLY A 174 26.11 -18.48 28.30
C GLY A 174 25.76 -18.40 26.82
N HIS A 175 24.57 -18.84 26.41
CA HIS A 175 24.11 -18.62 25.04
C HIS A 175 23.59 -17.19 24.91
N ASP A 176 24.30 -16.32 24.19
CA ASP A 176 23.77 -15.02 23.80
C ASP A 176 22.65 -15.27 22.76
N PRO A 177 21.37 -15.06 23.10
CA PRO A 177 20.32 -15.30 22.12
C PRO A 177 20.32 -14.13 21.13
N GLU A 178 20.36 -14.42 19.82
CA GLU A 178 20.25 -13.40 18.76
C GLU A 178 19.03 -12.49 18.95
N THR A 179 18.00 -12.98 19.67
CA THR A 179 16.81 -12.25 20.05
C THR A 179 16.65 -12.22 21.57
N LYS A 180 16.28 -11.04 22.11
CA LYS A 180 16.09 -10.87 23.56
C LYS A 180 15.06 -11.89 24.10
N PRO A 181 15.31 -12.52 25.27
CA PRO A 181 14.33 -13.37 25.92
C PRO A 181 13.00 -12.63 26.13
N GLY A 182 11.88 -13.32 25.88
CA GLY A 182 10.55 -12.72 25.94
C GLY A 182 10.18 -11.81 24.77
N ALA A 183 11.06 -11.60 23.79
CA ALA A 183 10.71 -10.85 22.58
C ALA A 183 9.62 -11.58 21.77
N PRO A 184 8.62 -10.89 21.23
CA PRO A 184 7.59 -11.52 20.40
C PRO A 184 8.19 -12.07 19.10
N ILE A 185 7.85 -13.32 18.78
CA ILE A 185 8.16 -13.98 17.50
C ILE A 185 6.99 -13.73 16.56
N TYR A 186 7.27 -13.17 15.39
CA TYR A 186 6.26 -12.84 14.39
C TYR A 186 6.24 -13.85 13.25
N GLN A 187 5.03 -14.23 12.84
CA GLN A 187 4.76 -14.84 11.55
C GLN A 187 4.49 -13.72 10.55
N GLY A 188 5.33 -13.65 9.52
CA GLY A 188 5.09 -12.77 8.39
C GLY A 188 3.97 -13.28 7.49
N GLU A 189 3.33 -12.38 6.77
CA GLU A 189 2.25 -12.73 5.84
C GLU A 189 2.25 -11.82 4.62
N ALA A 190 1.80 -12.35 3.48
CA ALA A 190 1.58 -11.57 2.28
C ALA A 190 0.28 -10.79 2.40
N ILE A 191 0.37 -9.46 2.39
CA ILE A 191 -0.77 -8.54 2.53
C ILE A 191 -1.06 -7.84 1.22
N SER A 192 -2.31 -7.94 0.78
CA SER A 192 -2.88 -7.12 -0.27
C SER A 192 -3.77 -6.05 0.34
N LYS A 193 -3.74 -4.83 -0.21
CA LYS A 193 -4.68 -3.77 0.15
C LYS A 193 -5.03 -2.95 -1.09
N HIS A 194 -6.33 -2.81 -1.39
CA HIS A 194 -6.79 -1.74 -2.28
C HIS A 194 -6.35 -0.39 -1.70
N THR A 195 -5.82 0.48 -2.56
CA THR A 195 -5.32 1.79 -2.15
C THR A 195 -6.14 2.87 -2.86
N PRO A 196 -6.84 3.72 -2.11
CA PRO A 196 -7.50 4.89 -2.67
C PRO A 196 -6.56 5.72 -3.54
N THR A 197 -7.00 6.07 -4.75
CA THR A 197 -6.19 6.86 -5.68
C THR A 197 -5.84 8.23 -5.10
N ASN A 198 -6.76 8.83 -4.34
CA ASN A 198 -6.51 10.11 -3.67
C ASN A 198 -5.48 10.03 -2.52
N GLU A 199 -5.12 8.83 -2.06
CA GLU A 199 -4.06 8.55 -1.08
C GLU A 199 -2.72 8.22 -1.75
N LEU A 200 -2.59 8.33 -3.07
CA LEU A 200 -1.34 8.04 -3.77
C LEU A 200 -0.74 9.30 -4.39
N ILE A 201 0.58 9.34 -4.41
CA ILE A 201 1.36 10.34 -5.13
C ILE A 201 2.38 9.58 -5.98
N TRP A 202 2.28 9.76 -7.28
CA TRP A 202 3.14 9.12 -8.28
C TRP A 202 3.37 10.10 -9.43
N ASP A 203 4.34 9.79 -10.28
CA ASP A 203 4.56 10.55 -11.51
C ASP A 203 3.60 10.10 -12.61
N TRP A 204 2.42 10.72 -12.68
CA TRP A 204 1.38 10.38 -13.67
C TRP A 204 1.78 10.57 -15.14
N ARG A 205 2.94 11.18 -15.41
CA ARG A 205 3.46 11.39 -16.76
C ARG A 205 4.20 10.17 -17.31
N LEU A 206 4.56 9.24 -16.42
CA LEU A 206 5.24 8.01 -16.79
C LEU A 206 4.25 6.86 -16.75
N ASP A 207 4.46 5.88 -17.61
CA ASP A 207 3.73 4.62 -17.55
C ASP A 207 3.98 3.93 -16.21
N THR A 208 2.98 3.19 -15.74
CA THR A 208 3.00 2.56 -14.42
C THR A 208 4.18 1.62 -14.22
N ASP A 209 4.63 0.99 -15.30
CA ASP A 209 5.72 0.00 -15.29
C ASP A 209 7.10 0.68 -15.22
N HIS A 210 7.16 1.98 -15.48
CA HIS A 210 8.37 2.80 -15.48
C HIS A 210 8.41 3.80 -14.33
N LEU A 211 7.48 3.71 -13.37
CA LEU A 211 7.44 4.61 -12.22
C LEU A 211 8.66 4.38 -11.32
N PRO A 212 9.57 5.37 -11.19
CA PRO A 212 10.76 5.21 -10.35
C PRO A 212 10.42 5.21 -8.85
N TRP A 213 9.26 5.75 -8.48
CA TRP A 213 8.81 5.83 -7.10
C TRP A 213 7.29 6.02 -7.02
N MET A 214 6.74 5.66 -5.86
CA MET A 214 5.35 5.91 -5.50
C MET A 214 5.27 6.15 -3.99
N ILE A 215 4.50 7.16 -3.59
CA ILE A 215 4.30 7.52 -2.19
C ILE A 215 2.85 7.19 -1.85
N HIS A 216 2.65 6.29 -0.89
CA HIS A 216 1.31 5.91 -0.39
C HIS A 216 1.20 6.27 1.08
N PRO A 217 0.92 7.54 1.41
CA PRO A 217 0.62 7.95 2.78
C PRO A 217 -0.34 7.03 3.53
N ARG A 218 -0.06 6.71 4.81
CA ARG A 218 -0.99 5.95 5.65
C ARG A 218 -1.09 6.55 7.03
N LYS A 219 -2.34 6.57 7.49
CA LYS A 219 -2.71 6.84 8.87
C LYS A 219 -2.22 5.73 9.79
N MET A 220 -1.28 6.05 10.68
CA MET A 220 -0.75 5.14 11.71
C MET A 220 -0.75 5.81 13.07
N ARG A 221 -0.89 5.00 14.13
CA ARG A 221 -0.74 5.49 15.51
C ARG A 221 0.75 5.64 15.84
N LEU A 222 1.10 6.61 16.69
CA LEU A 222 2.49 6.79 17.12
C LEU A 222 3.07 5.52 17.77
N SER A 223 2.27 4.84 18.60
CA SER A 223 2.66 3.55 19.19
C SER A 223 2.94 2.47 18.14
N GLU A 224 2.14 2.42 17.07
CA GLU A 224 2.35 1.49 15.96
C GLU A 224 3.64 1.81 15.20
N ILE A 225 3.96 3.10 15.01
CA ILE A 225 5.20 3.53 14.36
C ILE A 225 6.41 3.13 15.21
N LYS A 226 6.37 3.40 16.53
CA LYS A 226 7.44 3.00 17.45
C LYS A 226 7.68 1.49 17.45
N ILE A 227 6.61 0.70 17.50
CA ILE A 227 6.70 -0.77 17.51
C ILE A 227 7.23 -1.30 16.18
N ARG A 228 6.75 -0.78 15.03
CA ARG A 228 7.10 -1.32 13.71
C ARG A 228 8.42 -0.80 13.14
N PHE A 229 8.77 0.44 13.44
CA PHE A 229 9.87 1.14 12.79
C PHE A 229 10.92 1.69 13.76
N GLY A 230 10.72 1.56 15.08
CA GLY A 230 11.63 2.09 16.08
C GLY A 230 11.25 3.47 16.62
N GLU A 231 11.75 3.81 17.80
CA GLU A 231 11.51 5.11 18.44
C GLU A 231 12.17 6.26 17.69
N GLU A 232 13.33 6.01 17.08
CA GLU A 232 14.09 6.98 16.30
C GLU A 232 13.30 7.48 15.08
N LYS A 233 12.56 6.59 14.40
CA LYS A 233 11.71 7.00 13.26
C LYS A 233 10.50 7.80 13.73
N ALA A 234 10.00 7.53 14.92
CA ALA A 234 8.90 8.30 15.50
C ALA A 234 9.31 9.76 15.79
N LEU A 235 10.59 10.04 16.04
CA LEU A 235 11.12 11.39 16.26
C LEU A 235 11.15 12.25 14.98
N LEU A 236 11.05 11.65 13.79
CA LEU A 236 10.92 12.39 12.53
C LEU A 236 9.62 13.19 12.43
N ILE A 237 8.63 12.85 13.26
CA ILE A 237 7.30 13.44 13.28
C ILE A 237 7.33 14.65 14.23
N PRO A 238 7.17 15.88 13.72
CA PRO A 238 7.15 17.07 14.55
C PRO A 238 6.06 16.98 15.62
N GLN A 239 6.35 17.41 16.84
CA GLN A 239 5.34 17.38 17.90
C GLN A 239 4.13 18.26 17.60
N SER A 240 4.33 19.34 16.85
CA SER A 240 3.27 20.23 16.36
C SER A 240 2.33 19.58 15.35
N GLU A 241 2.71 18.45 14.77
CA GLU A 241 1.81 17.68 13.93
C GLU A 241 0.88 16.82 14.80
N PHE A 242 1.24 16.47 16.04
CA PHE A 242 0.34 15.77 16.98
C PHE A 242 -0.92 16.60 17.28
N ILE A 243 -2.01 16.30 16.59
CA ILE A 243 -3.35 16.79 16.91
C ILE A 243 -3.74 16.23 18.28
N ASP A 244 -3.84 17.13 19.26
CA ASP A 244 -4.19 16.82 20.65
C ASP A 244 -5.62 16.21 20.72
N PRO A 245 -5.85 15.08 21.43
CA PRO A 245 -7.09 14.29 21.37
C PRO A 245 -8.35 14.95 21.96
N GLY A 246 -8.30 16.23 22.35
CA GLY A 246 -9.34 16.89 23.13
C GLY A 246 -10.67 17.15 22.41
N THR A 247 -10.78 16.95 21.09
CA THR A 247 -11.99 17.37 20.34
C THR A 247 -12.58 16.39 19.31
N SER A 248 -11.95 15.26 18.95
CA SER A 248 -12.67 14.17 18.28
C SER A 248 -11.86 12.88 18.23
N LEU A 249 -12.51 11.75 18.49
CA LEU A 249 -12.01 10.38 18.33
C LEU A 249 -11.34 10.17 16.96
N GLU A 250 -10.00 10.17 16.95
CA GLU A 250 -9.06 9.54 16.00
C GLU A 250 -7.84 10.44 15.78
N THR A 251 -6.72 10.15 16.46
CA THR A 251 -5.41 10.72 16.14
C THR A 251 -4.91 10.13 14.81
N ARG A 252 -4.61 10.99 13.82
CA ARG A 252 -4.36 10.60 12.43
C ARG A 252 -3.01 11.17 11.96
N PHE A 253 -2.03 10.32 11.60
CA PHE A 253 -0.77 10.76 10.97
C PHE A 253 -0.42 10.02 9.70
N GLU A 254 -0.02 10.80 8.70
CA GLU A 254 0.23 10.38 7.33
C GLU A 254 1.73 10.24 7.05
N ILE A 255 2.27 9.02 7.04
CA ILE A 255 3.60 8.74 6.48
C ILE A 255 3.53 7.44 5.69
N LYS A 256 3.94 7.44 4.42
CA LYS A 256 4.76 6.36 3.86
C LYS A 256 5.61 6.85 2.70
N ILE A 257 6.75 6.22 2.56
CA ILE A 257 7.69 6.33 1.45
C ILE A 257 7.88 4.91 0.97
N PHE A 258 7.72 4.66 -0.33
CA PHE A 258 8.30 3.48 -0.95
C PHE A 258 9.46 3.97 -1.79
N SER A 259 10.65 3.92 -1.19
CA SER A 259 11.89 3.82 -1.94
C SER A 259 12.31 2.37 -1.88
N ASP A 260 11.64 1.50 -2.65
CA ASP A 260 12.20 0.23 -3.11
C ASP A 260 11.25 -0.38 -4.14
N PHE A 261 11.34 0.12 -5.37
CA PHE A 261 11.04 -0.68 -6.57
C PHE A 261 12.35 -1.14 -7.25
N THR A 262 13.49 -1.00 -6.57
CA THR A 262 14.83 -1.28 -7.11
C THR A 262 15.28 -2.75 -7.01
N ARG A 263 14.39 -3.72 -6.74
CA ARG A 263 14.80 -5.13 -6.58
C ARG A 263 13.95 -6.20 -7.27
N PHE A 264 13.30 -5.89 -8.38
CA PHE A 264 12.70 -6.94 -9.22
C PHE A 264 13.20 -7.00 -10.67
N THR A 265 14.21 -6.21 -11.05
CA THR A 265 14.67 -6.20 -12.45
C THR A 265 16.04 -6.82 -12.73
N ASN A 266 16.84 -7.25 -11.75
CA ASN A 266 18.13 -7.89 -12.05
C ASN A 266 18.48 -8.96 -11.02
N ASP A 267 18.05 -10.20 -11.28
CA ASP A 267 18.76 -11.45 -10.92
C ASP A 267 17.94 -12.68 -11.40
N ILE A 268 17.55 -12.68 -12.68
CA ILE A 268 17.45 -13.96 -13.40
C ILE A 268 18.79 -14.10 -14.11
N ALA A 269 19.63 -14.93 -13.52
CA ALA A 269 20.90 -15.33 -14.09
C ALA A 269 20.69 -15.88 -15.51
N GLY A 270 21.44 -15.32 -16.46
CA GLY A 270 22.05 -16.07 -17.57
C GLY A 270 21.17 -16.40 -18.77
N THR A 271 20.97 -15.45 -19.68
CA THR A 271 21.29 -15.68 -21.10
C THR A 271 21.51 -14.34 -21.80
N THR A 272 22.77 -14.00 -22.04
CA THR A 272 23.15 -12.94 -22.97
C THR A 272 22.80 -13.42 -24.37
N VAL A 273 21.60 -13.12 -24.85
CA VAL A 273 21.32 -13.20 -26.29
C VAL A 273 21.91 -11.94 -26.89
N GLN A 274 23.14 -12.04 -27.41
CA GLN A 274 23.64 -11.04 -28.33
C GLN A 274 22.70 -11.00 -29.54
N PRO A 275 22.25 -9.83 -30.00
CA PRO A 275 21.58 -9.75 -31.28
C PRO A 275 22.58 -10.20 -32.35
N ASN A 276 22.26 -11.32 -33.01
CA ASN A 276 22.92 -11.70 -34.26
C ASN A 276 22.53 -10.62 -35.27
N ILE A 277 23.41 -9.64 -35.46
CA ILE A 277 23.36 -8.73 -36.59
C ILE A 277 23.80 -9.58 -37.78
N GLU A 278 22.87 -10.33 -38.36
CA GLU A 278 23.06 -10.83 -39.71
C GLU A 278 22.98 -9.63 -40.65
N GLU A 279 24.06 -9.43 -41.37
CA GLU A 279 24.22 -8.45 -42.44
C GLU A 279 23.05 -8.57 -43.41
N MET A 280 22.16 -7.57 -43.41
CA MET A 280 21.27 -7.35 -44.54
C MET A 280 22.13 -6.89 -45.71
N GLY A 281 22.41 -7.82 -46.62
CA GLY A 281 23.00 -7.54 -47.91
C GLY A 281 22.18 -6.50 -48.67
N GLU A 282 22.88 -5.47 -49.15
CA GLU A 282 22.47 -4.69 -50.30
C GLU A 282 22.39 -5.64 -51.50
N ASP A 283 21.19 -6.04 -51.92
CA ASP A 283 20.87 -6.37 -53.30
C ASP A 283 19.35 -6.55 -53.39
N ASP A 284 18.68 -5.53 -53.93
CA ASP A 284 17.55 -5.66 -54.86
C ASP A 284 17.12 -4.26 -55.30
N LYS A 285 17.82 -3.78 -56.33
CA LYS A 285 17.30 -2.84 -57.31
C LYS A 285 16.65 -3.66 -58.44
N GLU A 286 15.63 -3.05 -59.07
CA GLU A 286 14.80 -3.57 -60.19
C GLU A 286 13.63 -4.44 -59.70
N ILE A 287 12.35 -4.10 -59.90
CA ILE A 287 11.62 -3.43 -60.99
C ILE A 287 10.53 -2.52 -60.43
#